data_AF-A0A293MMJ5-F1
#
_entry.id   AF-A0A293MMJ5-F1
#
_cell.length_a   1.000
_cell.length_b   1.000
_cell.length_c   1.000
_cell.angle_alpha   90.00
_cell.angle_beta   90.00
_cell.angle_gamma   90.00
#
_symmetry.space_group_name_H-M   'P 1'
#
loop_
_entity.id
_entity.type
_entity.pdbx_description
1 polymer ?
#
loop_
_entity_poly.entity_id
_entity_poly.type
_entity_poly.pdbx_seq_one_letter_code
_entity_poly.pdbx_strand_id
1 'polypeptide(L)'
;MLQQNKILKVIRKILVKKCLELFDSIAEDSEMYKKFYEQFSKMFYEQFSKNMKLGIHEDSQNRKKLAEFLRYYTSASGDETCSLKDYVSRMKDATTPLPLVTRPAP
;
A
#
# COMPACT_ATOMS: atom_id res chain seq x y z
N MET A 1 25.13 -4.08 26.61
CA MET A 1 25.55 -4.22 25.20
C MET A 1 25.15 -5.60 24.72
N LEU A 2 24.01 -5.71 24.01
CA LEU A 2 23.50 -6.96 23.45
C LEU A 2 24.42 -7.35 22.28
N GLN A 3 25.18 -8.41 22.48
CA GLN A 3 26.23 -8.92 21.61
C GLN A 3 25.89 -8.82 20.11
N GLN A 4 26.85 -8.29 19.33
CA GLN A 4 26.91 -8.48 17.88
C GLN A 4 27.21 -9.96 17.57
N ASN A 5 26.23 -10.85 17.77
CA ASN A 5 26.40 -12.28 17.52
C ASN A 5 26.48 -12.51 16.00
N LYS A 6 27.67 -12.87 15.51
CA LYS A 6 27.92 -13.21 14.08
C LYS A 6 26.90 -14.21 13.55
N ILE A 7 26.41 -15.11 14.40
CA ILE A 7 25.35 -16.09 14.11
C ILE A 7 24.05 -15.41 13.67
N LEU A 8 23.59 -14.37 14.36
CA LEU A 8 22.37 -13.62 13.98
C LEU A 8 22.51 -12.94 12.62
N LYS A 9 23.71 -12.46 12.26
CA LYS A 9 23.97 -11.89 10.94
C LYS A 9 23.88 -12.96 9.84
N VAL A 10 24.38 -14.17 10.10
CA VAL A 10 24.29 -15.30 9.16
C VAL A 10 22.85 -15.77 9.01
N ILE A 11 22.10 -15.94 10.11
CA ILE A 11 20.68 -16.31 10.08
C ILE A 11 19.88 -15.29 9.26
N ARG A 12 20.08 -13.98 9.49
CA ARG A 12 19.42 -12.93 8.71
C ARG A 12 19.73 -13.05 7.22
N LYS A 13 20.99 -13.27 6.83
CA LYS A 13 21.37 -13.45 5.43
C LYS A 13 20.69 -14.67 4.79
N ILE A 14 20.61 -15.78 5.51
CA ILE A 14 19.96 -17.01 5.03
C ILE A 14 18.46 -16.79 4.85
N LEU A 15 17.79 -16.17 5.83
CA LEU A 15 16.36 -15.85 5.75
C LEU A 15 16.06 -14.93 4.56
N VAL A 16 16.82 -13.85 4.41
CA VAL A 16 16.66 -12.93 3.26
C VAL A 16 16.87 -13.67 1.94
N LYS A 17 17.90 -14.51 1.83
CA LYS A 17 18.14 -15.30 0.62
C LYS A 17 16.98 -16.26 0.31
N LYS A 18 16.45 -16.94 1.31
CA LYS A 18 15.31 -17.87 1.15
C LYS A 18 14.01 -17.17 0.79
N CYS A 19 13.77 -15.98 1.33
CA CYS A 19 12.63 -15.15 0.91
C CYS A 19 12.75 -14.70 -0.54
N LEU A 20 13.96 -14.30 -0.99
CA LEU A 20 14.20 -13.93 -2.38
C LEU A 20 14.01 -15.11 -3.35
N GLU A 21 14.56 -16.28 -3.01
CA GLU A 21 14.35 -17.52 -3.79
C GLU A 21 12.84 -17.86 -3.92
N LEU A 22 12.08 -17.66 -2.84
CA LEU A 22 10.62 -17.86 -2.85
C LEU A 22 9.92 -16.83 -3.76
N PHE A 23 10.31 -15.56 -3.71
CA PHE A 23 9.74 -14.53 -4.58
C PHE A 23 10.03 -14.79 -6.07
N ASP A 24 11.24 -15.28 -6.39
CA ASP A 24 11.59 -15.66 -7.77
C ASP A 24 10.70 -16.83 -8.25
N SER A 25 10.49 -17.86 -7.42
CA SER A 25 9.59 -18.98 -7.77
C SER A 25 8.13 -18.56 -7.94
N ILE A 26 7.68 -17.55 -7.17
CA ILE A 26 6.32 -16.98 -7.32
C ILE A 26 6.23 -16.15 -8.60
N ALA A 27 7.32 -15.51 -9.04
CA ALA A 27 7.37 -14.69 -10.24
C ALA A 27 7.37 -15.50 -11.54
N GLU A 28 7.81 -16.76 -11.51
CA GLU A 28 7.80 -17.67 -12.67
C GLU A 28 6.38 -18.09 -13.08
N ASP A 29 5.44 -18.15 -12.13
CA ASP A 29 4.03 -18.43 -12.39
C ASP A 29 3.23 -17.12 -12.49
N SER A 30 2.80 -16.77 -13.70
CA SER A 30 2.07 -15.53 -13.96
C SER A 30 0.74 -15.41 -13.20
N GLU A 31 0.08 -16.51 -12.85
CA GLU A 31 -1.20 -16.47 -12.13
C GLU A 31 -0.96 -16.37 -10.61
N MET A 32 0.03 -17.10 -10.10
CA MET A 32 0.44 -17.04 -8.70
C MET A 32 1.07 -15.67 -8.38
N TYR A 33 1.84 -15.09 -9.29
CA TYR A 33 2.38 -13.74 -9.18
C TYR A 33 1.30 -12.68 -9.08
N LYS A 34 0.24 -12.77 -9.90
CA LYS A 34 -0.89 -11.82 -9.83
C LYS A 34 -1.60 -11.88 -8.48
N LYS A 35 -1.91 -13.07 -7.98
CA LYS A 35 -2.55 -13.27 -6.67
C LYS A 35 -1.64 -12.78 -5.53
N PHE A 36 -0.35 -13.11 -5.60
CA PHE A 36 0.64 -12.64 -4.63
C PHE A 36 0.72 -11.11 -4.63
N TYR A 37 0.80 -10.49 -5.81
CA TYR A 37 0.85 -9.04 -5.96
C TYR A 37 -0.40 -8.36 -5.42
N GLU A 38 -1.59 -8.92 -5.69
CA GLU A 38 -2.85 -8.38 -5.17
C GLU A 38 -2.92 -8.47 -3.64
N GLN A 39 -2.58 -9.63 -3.06
CA GLN A 39 -2.56 -9.80 -1.60
C GLN A 39 -1.48 -8.96 -0.93
N PHE A 40 -0.29 -8.90 -1.52
CA PHE A 40 0.80 -8.07 -1.02
C PHE A 40 0.42 -6.60 -1.05
N SER A 41 -0.20 -6.13 -2.14
CA SER A 41 -0.71 -4.77 -2.28
C SER A 41 -1.79 -4.46 -1.22
N LYS A 42 -2.75 -5.37 -1.00
CA LYS A 42 -3.77 -5.24 0.06
C LYS A 42 -3.13 -5.14 1.45
N MET A 43 -2.25 -6.06 1.80
CA MET A 43 -1.60 -6.09 3.12
C MET A 43 -0.65 -4.92 3.34
N PHE A 44 0.10 -4.53 2.30
CA PHE A 44 0.92 -3.32 2.33
C PHE A 44 0.05 -2.08 2.58
N TYR A 45 -1.07 -1.96 1.87
CA TYR A 45 -1.96 -0.81 2.03
C TYR A 45 -2.62 -0.79 3.42
N GLU A 46 -3.05 -1.92 3.96
CA GLU A 46 -3.61 -1.99 5.32
C GLU A 46 -2.62 -1.52 6.39
N GLN A 47 -1.37 -2.00 6.31
CA GLN A 47 -0.35 -1.69 7.31
C GLN A 47 0.25 -0.29 7.13
N PHE A 48 0.51 0.12 5.89
CA PHE A 48 1.22 1.38 5.60
C PHE A 48 0.29 2.56 5.29
N SER A 49 -1.02 2.39 5.11
CA SER A 49 -1.93 3.52 4.87
C SER A 49 -1.88 4.58 5.97
N LYS A 50 -1.69 4.17 7.23
CA LYS A 50 -1.50 5.10 8.36
C LYS A 50 -0.21 5.91 8.21
N ASN A 51 0.89 5.24 7.87
CA ASN A 51 2.18 5.88 7.64
C ASN A 51 2.15 6.82 6.44
N MET A 52 1.40 6.49 5.38
CA MET A 52 1.21 7.36 4.23
C MET A 52 0.40 8.61 4.57
N LYS A 53 -0.65 8.48 5.38
CA LYS A 53 -1.44 9.61 5.88
C LYS A 53 -0.60 10.55 6.75
N LEU A 54 0.27 9.99 7.61
CA LEU A 54 1.25 10.76 8.38
C LEU A 54 2.25 11.47 7.45
N GLY A 55 2.80 10.77 6.46
CA GLY A 55 3.71 11.36 5.47
C GLY A 55 3.10 12.53 4.70
N ILE A 56 1.80 12.49 4.39
CA ILE A 56 1.10 13.63 3.73
C ILE A 56 1.01 14.85 4.66
N HIS A 57 0.86 14.61 5.96
CA HIS A 57 0.78 15.66 6.97
C HIS A 57 2.15 16.33 7.19
N GLU A 58 3.20 15.52 7.33
CA GLU A 58 4.55 15.97 7.68
C GLU A 58 5.39 16.41 6.48
N ASP A 59 5.29 15.72 5.34
CA ASP A 59 6.09 15.99 4.14
C ASP A 59 5.29 16.79 3.10
N SER A 60 5.37 18.12 3.23
CA SER A 60 4.72 19.06 2.30
C SER A 60 5.27 19.02 0.87
N GLN A 61 6.52 18.59 0.67
CA GLN A 61 7.16 18.55 -0.65
C GLN A 61 6.68 17.33 -1.45
N ASN A 62 6.57 16.17 -0.81
CA ASN A 62 6.10 14.94 -1.44
C ASN A 62 4.59 14.71 -1.32
N ARG A 63 3.87 15.60 -0.63
CA ARG A 63 2.42 15.52 -0.40
C ARG A 63 1.62 15.16 -1.64
N LYS A 64 1.89 15.81 -2.78
CA LYS A 64 1.18 15.54 -4.04
C LYS A 64 1.37 14.10 -4.49
N LYS A 65 2.60 13.59 -4.47
CA LYS A 65 2.91 12.20 -4.85
C LYS A 65 2.29 11.20 -3.87
N LEU A 66 2.40 11.45 -2.57
CA LEU A 66 1.83 10.58 -1.54
C LEU A 66 0.31 10.50 -1.61
N ALA A 67 -0.37 11.60 -1.92
CA ALA A 67 -1.81 11.63 -2.09
C ALA A 67 -2.31 10.77 -3.26
N GLU A 68 -1.51 10.57 -4.32
CA GLU A 68 -1.89 9.74 -5.47
C GLU A 68 -1.95 8.25 -5.14
N PHE A 69 -1.21 7.81 -4.12
CA PHE A 69 -1.19 6.43 -3.67
C PHE A 69 -2.31 6.11 -2.70
N LEU A 70 -3.06 7.10 -2.21
CA LEU A 70 -4.22 6.85 -1.38
C LEU A 70 -5.34 6.19 -2.19
N ARG A 71 -6.00 5.24 -1.54
CA ARG A 71 -7.15 4.47 -1.99
C ARG A 71 -8.26 4.57 -0.96
N TYR A 72 -9.48 4.76 -1.45
CA TYR A 72 -10.66 4.98 -0.62
C TYR A 72 -11.81 4.11 -1.08
N TYR A 73 -12.65 3.71 -0.13
CA TYR A 73 -13.98 3.21 -0.44
C TYR A 73 -14.87 4.39 -0.82
N THR A 74 -15.67 4.20 -1.86
CA THR A 74 -16.64 5.18 -2.33
C THR A 74 -18.00 4.51 -2.45
N SER A 75 -19.08 5.29 -2.36
CA SER A 75 -20.44 4.78 -2.54
C SER A 75 -20.66 4.05 -3.88
N ALA A 76 -19.86 4.37 -4.88
CA ALA A 76 -19.92 3.78 -6.22
C ALA A 76 -18.93 2.63 -6.44
N SER A 77 -17.99 2.37 -5.52
CA SER A 77 -16.95 1.34 -5.70
C SER A 77 -17.23 0.03 -4.98
N GLY A 78 -18.33 -0.07 -4.21
CA GLY A 78 -18.70 -1.29 -3.50
C GLY A 78 -17.58 -1.75 -2.56
N ASP A 79 -17.12 -2.98 -2.76
CA ASP A 79 -16.04 -3.62 -1.98
C ASP A 79 -14.63 -3.31 -2.51
N GLU A 80 -14.51 -2.56 -3.61
CA GLU A 80 -13.23 -2.16 -4.15
C GLU A 80 -12.84 -0.74 -3.71
N THR A 81 -11.54 -0.55 -3.51
CA THR A 81 -10.99 0.78 -3.24
C THR A 81 -10.58 1.44 -4.55
N CYS A 82 -10.84 2.74 -4.67
CA CYS A 82 -10.49 3.52 -5.85
C CYS A 82 -9.58 4.71 -5.50
N SER A 83 -8.79 5.16 -6.48
CA SER A 83 -7.92 6.32 -6.29
C SER A 83 -8.70 7.63 -6.38
N LEU A 84 -8.13 8.70 -5.84
CA LEU A 84 -8.72 10.03 -5.95
C LEU A 84 -8.83 10.49 -7.41
N LYS A 85 -7.87 10.10 -8.27
CA LYS A 85 -7.89 10.42 -9.70
C LYS A 85 -9.06 9.74 -10.42
N ASP A 86 -9.29 8.46 -10.13
CA ASP A 86 -10.42 7.70 -10.70
C ASP A 86 -11.76 8.24 -10.22
N TYR A 87 -11.81 8.75 -8.99
CA TYR A 87 -12.99 9.42 -8.48
C TYR A 87 -13.26 10.74 -9.21
N VAL A 88 -12.24 11.59 -9.36
CA VAL A 88 -12.35 12.89 -10.05
C VAL A 88 -12.74 12.71 -11.52
N SER A 89 -12.23 11.68 -12.22
CA SER A 89 -12.61 11.43 -13.62
C SER A 89 -14.08 11.06 -13.81
N ARG A 90 -14.75 10.56 -12.76
CA ARG A 90 -16.19 10.27 -12.76
C ARG A 90 -17.05 11.47 -12.34
N MET A 91 -16.44 12.57 -11.87
CA MET A 91 -17.19 13.76 -11.49
C MET A 91 -17.66 14.51 -12.74
N LYS A 92 -18.97 14.77 -12.80
CA LYS A 92 -19.58 15.51 -13.92
C LYS A 92 -19.18 16.98 -13.95
N ASP A 93 -18.96 17.57 -12.78
CA ASP A 93 -18.59 18.99 -12.62
C ASP A 93 -17.29 19.13 -11.83
N ALA A 94 -16.30 19.77 -12.44
CA ALA A 94 -14.98 20.00 -11.82
C ALA A 94 -14.99 21.04 -10.70
N THR A 95 -16.07 21.84 -10.58
CA THR A 95 -16.20 22.93 -9.61
C THR A 95 -16.91 22.55 -8.32
N THR A 96 -17.50 21.35 -8.25
CA THR A 96 -18.26 20.88 -7.08
C THR A 96 -17.30 20.34 -6.00
N PRO A 97 -17.42 20.76 -4.73
CA PRO A 97 -16.54 20.28 -3.66
C PRO A 97 -16.67 18.76 -3.45
N LEU A 98 -15.54 18.09 -3.22
CA LEU A 98 -15.45 16.64 -2.98
C LEU A 98 -16.19 16.25 -1.68
N PRO A 99 -17.28 15.46 -1.75
CA PRO A 99 -17.99 15.02 -0.55
C PRO A 99 -17.20 13.88 0.14
N LEU A 100 -16.71 14.13 1.35
CA LEU A 100 -16.00 13.15 2.17
C LEU A 100 -16.82 12.84 3.43
N VAL A 101 -16.98 11.55 3.75
CA VAL A 101 -17.62 11.09 4.99
C VAL A 101 -16.57 10.36 5.83
N THR A 102 -16.29 10.87 7.03
CA THR A 102 -15.41 10.21 8.00
C THR A 102 -16.27 9.41 8.97
N ARG A 103 -16.16 8.08 8.93
CA ARG A 103 -16.74 7.19 9.94
C ARG A 103 -15.61 6.58 10.78
N PRO A 104 -15.72 6.51 12.12
CA PRO A 104 -14.81 5.69 12.90
C PRO A 104 -14.94 4.22 12.44
N ALA A 105 -13.81 3.58 12.17
CA ALA A 105 -13.79 2.14 11.92
C ALA A 105 -14.42 1.42 13.13
N PRO A 106 -15.24 0.36 12.93
CA PRO A 106 -15.71 -0.46 14.03
C PRO A 106 -14.53 -1.14 14.77
#